data_AF-A0A7V2V1N7-F1
#
_entry.id   AF-A0A7V2V1N7-F1
#
_cell.length_a   1.000
_cell.length_b   1.000
_cell.length_c   1.000
_cell.angle_alpha   90.00
_cell.angle_beta   90.00
_cell.angle_gamma   90.00
#
_symmetry.space_group_name_H-M   'P 1'
#
loop_
_entity.id
_entity.type
_entity.pdbx_description
1 polymer ?
#
loop_
_entity_poly.entity_id
_entity_poly.type
_entity_poly.pdbx_seq_one_letter_code
_entity_poly.pdbx_strand_id
1 'polypeptide(L)'
;MTVQELRSVPVALAAVLAFAGSDSGAQAGPGTDSPMYPTPIECPGFARPQFISRPLEKAYPGLEFSMRPAIKGGEYPYRFALAKAPPGMRIDARTGAVTWTAPEAEGVHDVEISVQDTGGRRTSQAFKLTVSRAGFFFASPEGDDANPGTLEKPWKTILRVARPPEGFAYPPGAIAILRGGAYEVEVPAAPGKKNANTVVLDGRSPKHWIAYPGEKPVIDLGWSGEKQRAAHEEQKARDGSKEPSTQGYGHRFAVTGGADYLYMDGLEIKNACYYMFVLWDGRKTIHFRRMDLHHLWSDWAENPAFIFTFAGDRKGDFNAWGVRPACAYYRGFVIQDCRMRHRFYVRERGDHGGAMVFYTVSDAVVEDNLIEDIQRGECFCDKDNGYGNTYRNNVLRGRCSLLSQWNNDETEICHNLVEGELRIGLQPGWLRNIWVHHNTIRGTVSLAGGGTGVPDSLDGEPGDFSKASTPDSARVIREYPAEKRLIHFYRNVLQAPPAADEDRKPFVILRLPDSRQFAERWRYVRWDENVVDAKARVELLWNRFTDFTLMKSCGFDAKGFLEEVTLDAEGRLPGDSPRAREYGRFATRPGDAR
;
A
#
# COMPACT_ATOMS: atom_id res chain seq x y z
N MET A 1 -43.01 -23.70 50.94
CA MET A 1 -42.69 -24.94 51.70
C MET A 1 -41.20 -25.20 51.57
N THR A 2 -40.57 -25.53 52.69
CA THR A 2 -39.13 -25.68 52.92
C THR A 2 -38.56 -27.00 52.43
N VAL A 3 -37.24 -27.00 52.27
CA VAL A 3 -36.33 -28.08 51.83
C VAL A 3 -36.39 -29.33 52.72
N GLN A 4 -36.68 -30.48 52.09
CA GLN A 4 -36.46 -31.87 52.51
C GLN A 4 -36.76 -32.68 51.22
N GLU A 5 -35.94 -33.56 50.63
CA GLU A 5 -34.83 -34.41 51.07
C GLU A 5 -33.89 -34.73 49.89
N LEU A 6 -32.61 -34.95 50.19
CA LEU A 6 -31.52 -35.38 49.31
C LEU A 6 -31.33 -36.91 49.40
N ARG A 7 -31.41 -37.65 48.28
CA ARG A 7 -30.69 -38.91 47.90
C ARG A 7 -30.91 -39.09 46.38
N SER A 8 -30.01 -39.40 45.45
CA SER A 8 -28.62 -39.90 45.40
C SER A 8 -28.11 -39.82 43.93
N VAL A 9 -26.84 -39.45 43.72
CA VAL A 9 -26.03 -39.38 42.47
C VAL A 9 -25.58 -40.82 42.05
N PRO A 10 -25.30 -41.23 40.76
CA PRO A 10 -24.34 -40.58 39.85
C PRO A 10 -24.53 -40.57 38.29
N VAL A 11 -24.12 -39.43 37.72
CA VAL A 11 -23.20 -39.13 36.59
C VAL A 11 -23.19 -39.97 35.29
N ALA A 12 -23.51 -39.31 34.15
CA ALA A 12 -22.71 -39.13 32.90
C ALA A 12 -23.66 -38.91 31.68
N LEU A 13 -23.83 -37.70 31.14
CA LEU A 13 -23.04 -36.94 30.14
C LEU A 13 -23.49 -37.14 28.66
N ALA A 14 -24.09 -36.07 28.15
CA ALA A 14 -24.02 -35.46 26.80
C ALA A 14 -24.90 -35.90 25.60
N ALA A 15 -25.42 -34.82 24.98
CA ALA A 15 -25.67 -34.57 23.55
C ALA A 15 -26.98 -35.11 22.94
N VAL A 16 -27.74 -34.42 22.06
CA VAL A 16 -27.60 -33.13 21.36
C VAL A 16 -28.90 -32.88 20.55
N LEU A 17 -29.25 -31.60 20.35
CA LEU A 17 -30.06 -30.97 19.28
C LEU A 17 -31.52 -31.38 19.02
N ALA A 18 -32.40 -30.37 19.08
CA ALA A 18 -33.66 -30.34 18.35
C ALA A 18 -34.06 -28.91 17.94
N PHE A 19 -34.03 -28.72 16.62
CA PHE A 19 -34.95 -27.94 15.78
C PHE A 19 -34.90 -26.42 15.64
N ALA A 20 -35.02 -26.05 14.36
CA ALA A 20 -35.11 -24.74 13.73
C ALA A 20 -36.52 -24.13 13.83
N GLY A 21 -36.61 -22.81 13.64
CA GLY A 21 -37.86 -22.10 13.41
C GLY A 21 -37.70 -20.58 13.36
N SER A 22 -38.22 -19.99 12.28
CA SER A 22 -38.24 -18.59 11.83
C SER A 22 -38.89 -17.56 12.76
N ASP A 23 -38.49 -16.29 12.56
CA ASP A 23 -39.17 -15.01 12.81
C ASP A 23 -39.92 -14.79 14.13
N SER A 24 -39.40 -13.85 14.93
CA SER A 24 -40.24 -12.95 15.72
C SER A 24 -39.46 -11.69 16.11
N GLY A 25 -40.08 -10.53 15.90
CA GLY A 25 -39.49 -9.21 16.05
C GLY A 25 -38.79 -8.95 17.37
N ALA A 26 -37.66 -8.25 17.28
CA ALA A 26 -37.05 -7.59 18.41
C ALA A 26 -37.90 -6.36 18.79
N GLN A 27 -38.59 -6.46 19.92
CA GLN A 27 -38.96 -5.27 20.68
C GLN A 27 -37.67 -4.54 21.06
N ALA A 28 -37.57 -3.29 20.61
CA ALA A 28 -36.55 -2.35 21.04
C ALA A 28 -36.72 -2.08 22.55
N GLY A 29 -35.78 -2.58 23.35
CA GLY A 29 -35.55 -2.08 24.70
C GLY A 29 -34.78 -0.76 24.65
N PRO A 30 -35.01 0.18 25.59
CA PRO A 30 -34.22 1.40 25.65
C PRO A 30 -32.82 1.08 26.19
N GLY A 31 -31.82 1.02 25.30
CA GLY A 31 -30.41 0.88 25.67
C GLY A 31 -29.63 -0.16 24.86
N THR A 32 -29.45 0.07 23.56
CA THR A 32 -28.33 -0.51 22.80
C THR A 32 -27.62 0.60 22.02
N ASP A 33 -26.92 1.46 22.75
CA ASP A 33 -25.91 2.36 22.20
C ASP A 33 -24.66 1.55 21.83
N SER A 34 -24.73 0.75 20.76
CA SER A 34 -23.51 0.38 20.05
C SER A 34 -23.27 1.50 19.04
N PRO A 35 -22.33 2.44 19.27
CA PRO A 35 -22.04 3.44 18.26
C PRO A 35 -21.54 2.70 17.02
N MET A 36 -22.36 2.66 15.96
CA MET A 36 -21.95 2.09 14.68
C MET A 36 -20.68 2.82 14.24
N TYR A 37 -19.57 2.10 14.20
CA TYR A 37 -18.31 2.63 13.72
C TYR A 37 -18.33 2.66 12.19
N PRO A 38 -18.03 3.81 11.55
CA PRO A 38 -18.03 3.88 10.09
C PRO A 38 -16.99 2.93 9.50
N THR A 39 -17.47 2.03 8.66
CA THR A 39 -16.71 1.15 7.77
C THR A 39 -16.37 1.90 6.48
N PRO A 40 -15.42 1.42 5.65
CA PRO A 40 -15.17 2.00 4.34
C PRO A 40 -16.45 2.16 3.52
N ILE A 41 -17.41 1.25 3.65
CA ILE A 41 -18.62 1.24 2.81
C ILE A 41 -19.62 2.36 3.13
N GLU A 42 -19.53 2.93 4.33
CA GLU A 42 -20.32 4.08 4.74
C GLU A 42 -19.71 5.40 4.24
N CYS A 43 -18.44 5.38 3.78
CA CYS A 43 -17.81 6.50 3.11
C CYS A 43 -18.21 6.51 1.61
N PRO A 44 -18.83 7.57 1.07
CA PRO A 44 -19.24 7.63 -0.34
C PRO A 44 -18.12 7.33 -1.35
N GLY A 45 -16.88 7.73 -1.02
CA GLY A 45 -15.69 7.48 -1.87
C GLY A 45 -15.29 6.01 -1.96
N PHE A 46 -15.74 5.17 -1.03
CA PHE A 46 -15.45 3.74 -0.93
C PHE A 46 -16.70 2.85 -0.99
N ALA A 47 -17.91 3.43 -0.98
CA ALA A 47 -19.18 2.70 -0.89
C ALA A 47 -19.45 1.71 -2.04
N ARG A 48 -18.76 1.85 -3.17
CA ARG A 48 -18.91 0.98 -4.35
C ARG A 48 -17.55 0.77 -5.03
N PRO A 49 -17.36 -0.39 -5.69
CA PRO A 49 -16.22 -0.60 -6.57
C PRO A 49 -16.17 0.46 -7.67
N GLN A 50 -14.99 1.00 -7.92
CA GLN A 50 -14.73 2.05 -8.91
C GLN A 50 -13.45 1.73 -9.67
N PHE A 51 -13.50 1.76 -11.01
CA PHE A 51 -12.30 1.70 -11.84
C PHE A 51 -11.53 3.02 -11.71
N ILE A 52 -10.31 2.96 -11.19
CA ILE A 52 -9.40 4.12 -11.11
C ILE A 52 -8.29 4.07 -12.16
N SER A 53 -8.09 2.90 -12.76
CA SER A 53 -7.19 2.71 -13.89
C SER A 53 -7.87 3.09 -15.21
N ARG A 54 -7.08 3.62 -16.14
CA ARG A 54 -7.48 3.76 -17.54
C ARG A 54 -7.10 2.50 -18.35
N PRO A 55 -7.99 1.96 -19.21
CA PRO A 55 -7.67 0.82 -20.07
C PRO A 55 -6.54 1.12 -21.07
N LEU A 56 -5.84 0.08 -21.49
CA LEU A 56 -4.98 0.14 -22.67
C LEU A 56 -5.86 0.00 -23.92
N GLU A 57 -5.87 1.02 -24.77
CA GLU A 57 -6.79 1.14 -25.92
C GLU A 57 -6.15 0.67 -27.25
N LYS A 58 -4.90 0.18 -27.23
CA LYS A 58 -4.17 -0.29 -28.41
C LYS A 58 -3.53 -1.66 -28.18
N ALA A 59 -3.58 -2.50 -29.21
CA ALA A 59 -2.84 -3.77 -29.28
C ALA A 59 -2.07 -3.86 -30.59
N TYR A 60 -0.91 -4.52 -30.57
CA TYR A 60 -0.11 -4.74 -31.77
C TYR A 60 -0.48 -6.10 -32.40
N PRO A 61 -0.68 -6.19 -33.73
CA PRO A 61 -1.03 -7.43 -34.41
C PRO A 61 -0.09 -8.60 -34.09
N GLY A 62 -0.63 -9.76 -33.70
CA GLY A 62 0.15 -10.96 -33.39
C GLY A 62 0.87 -10.96 -32.04
N LEU A 63 0.93 -9.83 -31.31
CA LEU A 63 1.49 -9.80 -29.95
C LEU A 63 0.42 -10.07 -28.89
N GLU A 64 0.86 -10.64 -27.76
CA GLU A 64 0.02 -10.73 -26.58
C GLU A 64 -0.23 -9.32 -26.01
N PHE A 65 -1.50 -8.98 -25.87
CA PHE A 65 -2.02 -7.87 -25.11
C PHE A 65 -2.28 -8.32 -23.67
N SER A 66 -1.74 -7.60 -22.70
CA SER A 66 -2.02 -7.80 -21.28
C SER A 66 -2.34 -6.47 -20.61
N MET A 67 -3.39 -6.46 -19.79
CA MET A 67 -3.68 -5.36 -18.88
C MET A 67 -4.32 -5.88 -17.60
N ARG A 68 -4.39 -5.03 -16.58
CA ARG A 68 -5.14 -5.29 -15.36
C ARG A 68 -5.83 -4.00 -14.91
N PRO A 69 -7.15 -4.01 -14.66
CA PRO A 69 -7.82 -2.86 -14.08
C PRO A 69 -7.49 -2.73 -12.59
N ALA A 70 -7.49 -1.51 -12.08
CA ALA A 70 -7.38 -1.20 -10.66
C ALA A 70 -8.71 -0.69 -10.14
N ILE A 71 -9.17 -1.32 -9.07
CA ILE A 71 -10.46 -1.04 -8.45
C ILE A 71 -10.25 -0.42 -7.06
N LYS A 72 -10.98 0.64 -6.74
CA LYS A 72 -11.06 1.22 -5.39
C LYS A 72 -12.47 1.04 -4.82
N GLY A 73 -12.60 0.87 -3.51
CA GLY A 73 -13.89 0.78 -2.82
C GLY A 73 -14.65 -0.53 -3.03
N GLY A 74 -15.86 -0.62 -2.48
CA GLY A 74 -16.60 -1.86 -2.35
C GLY A 74 -16.00 -2.79 -1.29
N GLU A 75 -16.56 -3.99 -1.17
CA GLU A 75 -16.08 -5.03 -0.27
C GLU A 75 -15.20 -6.05 -1.01
N TYR A 76 -13.89 -5.96 -0.83
CA TYR A 76 -12.92 -6.92 -1.35
C TYR A 76 -13.14 -8.32 -0.71
N PRO A 77 -12.96 -9.44 -1.43
CA PRO A 77 -12.42 -9.62 -2.78
C PRO A 77 -13.42 -9.40 -3.90
N TYR A 78 -12.89 -9.13 -5.09
CA TYR A 78 -13.70 -8.95 -6.28
C TYR A 78 -13.86 -10.22 -7.13
N ARG A 79 -14.87 -10.18 -8.00
CA ARG A 79 -15.09 -11.10 -9.11
C ARG A 79 -15.15 -10.32 -10.42
N PHE A 80 -14.24 -10.62 -11.33
CA PHE A 80 -14.15 -9.98 -12.64
C PHE A 80 -14.73 -10.87 -13.74
N ALA A 81 -15.35 -10.24 -14.74
CA ALA A 81 -15.84 -10.93 -15.93
C ALA A 81 -15.81 -10.01 -17.16
N LEU A 82 -15.65 -10.61 -18.35
CA LEU A 82 -15.83 -9.93 -19.63
C LEU A 82 -17.31 -9.98 -20.00
N ALA A 83 -17.97 -8.82 -19.97
CA ALA A 83 -19.35 -8.67 -20.46
C ALA A 83 -19.38 -8.60 -22.00
N LYS A 84 -18.33 -8.04 -22.60
CA LYS A 84 -18.09 -8.00 -24.04
C LYS A 84 -16.60 -8.16 -24.32
N ALA A 85 -16.23 -8.97 -25.31
CA ALA A 85 -14.82 -9.15 -25.68
C ALA A 85 -14.68 -9.74 -27.10
N PRO A 86 -13.55 -9.50 -27.79
CA PRO A 86 -13.21 -10.22 -29.02
C PRO A 86 -12.97 -11.72 -28.76
N PRO A 87 -13.11 -12.59 -29.78
CA PRO A 87 -12.82 -14.00 -29.65
C PRO A 87 -11.41 -14.26 -29.09
N GLY A 88 -11.32 -15.19 -28.14
CA GLY A 88 -10.05 -15.61 -27.53
C GLY A 88 -9.55 -14.75 -26.37
N MET A 89 -10.15 -13.58 -26.10
CA MET A 89 -9.78 -12.76 -24.94
C MET A 89 -10.25 -13.43 -23.64
N ARG A 90 -9.41 -13.38 -22.61
CA ARG A 90 -9.65 -14.01 -21.31
C ARG A 90 -9.45 -13.00 -20.19
N ILE A 91 -10.14 -13.21 -19.08
CA ILE A 91 -9.95 -12.48 -17.82
C ILE A 91 -9.82 -13.47 -16.67
N ASP A 92 -8.84 -13.26 -15.80
CA ASP A 92 -8.79 -13.97 -14.53
C ASP A 92 -9.87 -13.40 -13.60
N ALA A 93 -10.79 -14.25 -13.16
CA ALA A 93 -11.96 -13.82 -12.39
C ALA A 93 -11.62 -13.27 -11.00
N ARG A 94 -10.40 -13.47 -10.48
CA ARG A 94 -9.98 -13.02 -9.14
C ARG A 94 -9.12 -11.76 -9.23
N THR A 95 -8.14 -11.75 -10.13
CA THR A 95 -7.18 -10.64 -10.26
C THR A 95 -7.66 -9.58 -11.25
N GLY A 96 -8.53 -9.94 -12.20
CA GLY A 96 -8.93 -9.07 -13.30
C GLY A 96 -7.87 -8.96 -14.41
N ALA A 97 -6.79 -9.74 -14.35
CA ALA A 97 -5.78 -9.77 -15.42
C ALA A 97 -6.42 -10.21 -16.74
N VAL A 98 -6.36 -9.34 -17.74
CA VAL A 98 -6.83 -9.61 -19.10
C VAL A 98 -5.66 -10.04 -19.96
N THR A 99 -5.86 -11.10 -20.75
CA THR A 99 -4.91 -11.54 -21.78
C THR A 99 -5.61 -11.81 -23.09
N TRP A 100 -4.94 -11.49 -24.20
CA TRP A 100 -5.44 -11.70 -25.54
C TRP A 100 -4.31 -11.67 -26.56
N THR A 101 -4.34 -12.52 -27.59
CA THR A 101 -3.44 -12.39 -28.75
C THR A 101 -4.22 -11.69 -29.85
N ALA A 102 -3.77 -10.50 -30.25
CA ALA A 102 -4.44 -9.74 -31.29
C ALA A 102 -4.31 -10.44 -32.66
N PRO A 103 -5.36 -10.45 -33.49
CA PRO A 103 -5.27 -10.97 -34.85
C PRO A 103 -4.30 -10.13 -35.70
N GLU A 104 -3.80 -10.71 -36.80
CA GLU A 104 -2.96 -9.98 -37.76
C GLU A 104 -3.71 -8.86 -38.49
N ALA A 105 -5.03 -9.05 -38.69
CA ALA A 105 -5.89 -8.07 -39.30
C ALA A 105 -6.12 -6.89 -38.36
N GLU A 106 -5.82 -5.68 -38.83
CA GLU A 106 -6.12 -4.45 -38.10
C GLU A 106 -7.64 -4.22 -37.98
N GLY A 107 -8.07 -3.62 -36.89
CA GLY A 107 -9.48 -3.44 -36.60
C GLY A 107 -9.75 -2.88 -35.21
N VAL A 108 -11.03 -2.64 -34.93
CA VAL A 108 -11.50 -2.12 -33.64
C VAL A 108 -12.40 -3.16 -32.99
N HIS A 109 -12.15 -3.45 -31.72
CA HIS A 109 -12.89 -4.41 -30.92
C HIS A 109 -13.49 -3.73 -29.70
N ASP A 110 -14.76 -3.99 -29.41
CA ASP A 110 -15.37 -3.52 -28.17
C ASP A 110 -15.05 -4.48 -27.02
N VAL A 111 -14.66 -3.93 -25.88
CA VAL A 111 -14.40 -4.66 -24.65
C VAL A 111 -15.19 -4.03 -23.52
N GLU A 112 -15.83 -4.84 -22.70
CA GLU A 112 -16.49 -4.41 -21.47
C GLU A 112 -16.09 -5.34 -20.33
N ILE A 113 -15.42 -4.77 -19.33
CA ILE A 113 -15.05 -5.46 -18.09
C ILE A 113 -16.09 -5.12 -17.03
N SER A 114 -16.60 -6.13 -16.34
CA SER A 114 -17.45 -5.97 -15.17
C SER A 114 -16.72 -6.46 -13.93
N VAL A 115 -16.97 -5.80 -12.80
CA VAL A 115 -16.47 -6.21 -11.48
C VAL A 115 -17.62 -6.23 -10.49
N GLN A 116 -17.66 -7.28 -9.67
CA GLN A 116 -18.58 -7.45 -8.55
C GLN A 116 -17.80 -7.60 -7.24
N ASP A 117 -18.24 -6.95 -6.18
CA ASP A 117 -17.69 -7.10 -4.82
C ASP A 117 -18.47 -8.15 -4.00
N THR A 118 -17.99 -8.51 -2.81
CA THR A 118 -18.69 -9.51 -1.96
C THR A 118 -20.03 -9.04 -1.44
N GLY A 119 -20.23 -7.72 -1.33
CA GLY A 119 -21.52 -7.10 -1.01
C GLY A 119 -22.52 -7.11 -2.17
N GLY A 120 -22.15 -7.70 -3.32
CA GLY A 120 -23.01 -7.85 -4.49
C GLY A 120 -23.09 -6.62 -5.40
N ARG A 121 -22.41 -5.52 -5.07
CA ARG A 121 -22.37 -4.30 -5.89
C ARG A 121 -21.53 -4.53 -7.14
N ARG A 122 -21.97 -3.92 -8.25
CA ARG A 122 -21.34 -4.06 -9.57
C ARG A 122 -21.00 -2.72 -10.18
N THR A 123 -19.93 -2.69 -10.97
CA THR A 123 -19.61 -1.61 -11.90
C THR A 123 -18.98 -2.20 -13.17
N SER A 124 -19.05 -1.48 -14.29
CA SER A 124 -18.41 -1.88 -15.55
C SER A 124 -17.62 -0.73 -16.18
N GLN A 125 -16.63 -1.10 -16.99
CA GLN A 125 -15.83 -0.18 -17.79
C GLN A 125 -15.77 -0.73 -19.22
N ALA A 126 -16.36 0.02 -20.15
CA ALA A 126 -16.31 -0.28 -21.57
C ALA A 126 -15.26 0.58 -22.28
N PHE A 127 -14.58 0.01 -23.27
CA PHE A 127 -13.61 0.71 -24.10
C PHE A 127 -13.48 0.04 -25.48
N LYS A 128 -12.84 0.75 -26.41
CA LYS A 128 -12.49 0.25 -27.74
C LYS A 128 -11.01 -0.10 -27.76
N LEU A 129 -10.70 -1.32 -28.17
CA LEU A 129 -9.34 -1.79 -28.38
C LEU A 129 -9.02 -1.77 -29.88
N THR A 130 -8.07 -0.94 -30.27
CA THR A 130 -7.63 -0.82 -31.67
C THR A 130 -6.41 -1.71 -31.90
N VAL A 131 -6.53 -2.66 -32.82
CA VAL A 131 -5.41 -3.46 -33.33
C VAL A 131 -4.77 -2.69 -34.48
N SER A 132 -3.54 -2.22 -34.29
CA SER A 132 -2.77 -1.52 -35.32
C SER A 132 -1.28 -1.54 -35.02
N ARG A 133 -0.44 -1.47 -36.05
CA ARG A 133 1.00 -1.25 -35.88
C ARG A 133 1.33 0.21 -35.52
N ALA A 134 0.41 1.14 -35.77
CA ALA A 134 0.63 2.56 -35.55
C ALA A 134 0.72 2.93 -34.06
N GLY A 135 1.71 3.76 -33.70
CA GLY A 135 1.92 4.23 -32.33
C GLY A 135 2.65 3.24 -31.42
N PHE A 136 3.18 2.14 -31.98
CA PHE A 136 4.09 1.24 -31.31
C PHE A 136 5.54 1.51 -31.73
N PHE A 137 6.44 1.55 -30.76
CA PHE A 137 7.87 1.75 -30.95
C PHE A 137 8.63 0.68 -30.19
N PHE A 138 9.74 0.21 -30.75
CA PHE A 138 10.48 -0.93 -30.22
C PHE A 138 11.92 -0.53 -29.90
N ALA A 139 12.42 -1.05 -28.79
CA ALA A 139 13.83 -1.02 -28.45
C ALA A 139 14.35 -2.42 -28.13
N SER A 140 15.63 -2.65 -28.41
CA SER A 140 16.37 -3.89 -28.14
C SER A 140 17.83 -3.56 -27.88
N PRO A 141 18.54 -4.23 -26.96
CA PRO A 141 19.97 -4.00 -26.76
C PRO A 141 20.83 -4.27 -28.02
N GLU A 142 20.33 -5.11 -28.93
CA GLU A 142 20.94 -5.43 -30.24
C GLU A 142 20.52 -4.44 -31.35
N GLY A 143 19.70 -3.43 -31.03
CA GLY A 143 19.24 -2.42 -31.96
C GLY A 143 20.30 -1.36 -32.29
N ASP A 144 19.84 -0.32 -32.99
CA ASP A 144 20.64 0.87 -33.30
C ASP A 144 19.79 2.11 -33.08
N ASP A 145 20.30 3.12 -32.39
CA ASP A 145 19.57 4.37 -32.17
C ASP A 145 19.36 5.17 -33.46
N ALA A 146 20.10 4.89 -34.54
CA ALA A 146 19.84 5.43 -35.87
C ALA A 146 18.61 4.80 -36.56
N ASN A 147 18.09 3.68 -36.04
CA ASN A 147 16.91 3.03 -36.60
C ASN A 147 15.62 3.85 -36.41
N PRO A 148 14.53 3.52 -37.13
CA PRO A 148 13.23 4.18 -36.96
C PRO A 148 12.45 3.76 -35.69
N GLY A 149 12.93 2.79 -34.90
CA GLY A 149 12.20 2.29 -33.72
C GLY A 149 11.05 1.35 -34.07
N THR A 150 11.12 0.67 -35.21
CA THR A 150 10.17 -0.39 -35.63
C THR A 150 10.55 -1.75 -35.04
N LEU A 151 9.67 -2.75 -35.11
CA LEU A 151 9.97 -4.11 -34.63
C LEU A 151 11.20 -4.72 -35.32
N GLU A 152 11.32 -4.53 -36.64
CA GLU A 152 12.40 -5.07 -37.48
C GLU A 152 13.70 -4.27 -37.35
N LYS A 153 13.57 -2.97 -37.09
CA LYS A 153 14.69 -2.04 -36.87
C LYS A 153 14.44 -1.26 -35.57
N PRO A 154 14.72 -1.88 -34.40
CA PRO A 154 14.46 -1.27 -33.11
C PRO A 154 15.54 -0.25 -32.74
N TRP A 155 15.20 0.70 -31.87
CA TRP A 155 16.19 1.52 -31.19
C TRP A 155 17.05 0.69 -30.23
N LYS A 156 18.20 1.22 -29.83
CA LYS A 156 19.12 0.53 -28.93
C LYS A 156 18.89 0.89 -27.47
N THR A 157 18.80 2.18 -27.16
CA THR A 157 18.92 2.67 -25.78
C THR A 157 17.60 3.14 -25.18
N ILE A 158 17.46 3.02 -23.85
CA ILE A 158 16.34 3.60 -23.10
C ILE A 158 16.34 5.13 -23.21
N LEU A 159 17.53 5.74 -23.30
CA LEU A 159 17.67 7.18 -23.49
C LEU A 159 17.05 7.63 -24.82
N ARG A 160 17.25 6.88 -25.90
CA ARG A 160 16.60 7.15 -27.19
C ARG A 160 15.09 7.01 -27.12
N VAL A 161 14.58 6.00 -26.43
CA VAL A 161 13.12 5.85 -26.24
C VAL A 161 12.55 7.04 -25.45
N ALA A 162 13.20 7.44 -24.36
CA ALA A 162 12.75 8.55 -23.52
C ALA A 162 12.87 9.90 -24.23
N ARG A 163 13.88 10.05 -25.08
CA ARG A 163 14.24 11.25 -25.83
C ARG A 163 14.47 10.90 -27.30
N PRO A 164 13.39 10.87 -28.11
CA PRO A 164 13.51 10.58 -29.53
C PRO A 164 14.23 11.72 -30.28
N PRO A 165 14.63 11.49 -31.55
CA PRO A 165 15.33 12.49 -32.36
C PRO A 165 14.63 13.84 -32.43
N GLU A 166 15.38 14.89 -32.74
CA GLU A 166 14.80 16.21 -32.98
C GLU A 166 13.76 16.15 -34.12
N GLY A 167 12.65 16.88 -33.94
CA GLY A 167 11.51 16.85 -34.87
C GLY A 167 10.58 15.65 -34.72
N PHE A 168 10.95 14.61 -33.96
CA PHE A 168 10.05 13.50 -33.66
C PHE A 168 9.12 13.85 -32.49
N ALA A 169 7.83 13.58 -32.67
CA ALA A 169 6.82 13.65 -31.61
C ALA A 169 6.04 12.33 -31.53
N TYR A 170 5.92 11.77 -30.33
CA TYR A 170 5.09 10.60 -30.13
C TYR A 170 3.61 10.94 -30.39
N PRO A 171 2.87 10.07 -31.08
CA PRO A 171 1.42 10.21 -31.15
C PRO A 171 0.81 10.00 -29.74
N PRO A 172 -0.39 10.56 -29.47
CA PRO A 172 -1.09 10.33 -28.21
C PRO A 172 -1.24 8.83 -27.89
N GLY A 173 -0.92 8.46 -26.65
CA GLY A 173 -0.94 7.07 -26.20
C GLY A 173 0.05 6.17 -26.94
N ALA A 174 1.22 6.69 -27.32
CA ALA A 174 2.30 5.87 -27.86
C ALA A 174 2.80 4.84 -26.83
N ILE A 175 3.13 3.65 -27.34
CA ILE A 175 3.58 2.51 -26.57
C ILE A 175 4.99 2.15 -27.01
N ALA A 176 5.94 2.20 -26.08
CA ALA A 176 7.26 1.62 -26.24
C ALA A 176 7.24 0.17 -25.76
N ILE A 177 7.66 -0.76 -26.61
CA ILE A 177 7.85 -2.17 -26.30
C ILE A 177 9.35 -2.47 -26.21
N LEU A 178 9.80 -2.97 -25.07
CA LEU A 178 11.21 -3.28 -24.81
C LEU A 178 11.47 -4.78 -24.96
N ARG A 179 12.34 -5.16 -25.90
CA ARG A 179 12.83 -6.53 -26.04
C ARG A 179 13.72 -6.91 -24.86
N GLY A 180 13.82 -8.20 -24.59
CA GLY A 180 14.64 -8.77 -23.53
C GLY A 180 16.13 -8.45 -23.69
N GLY A 181 16.82 -8.46 -22.56
CA GLY A 181 18.25 -8.14 -22.47
C GLY A 181 18.54 -6.92 -21.60
N ALA A 182 19.83 -6.61 -21.45
CA ALA A 182 20.30 -5.54 -20.57
C ALA A 182 20.39 -4.20 -21.32
N TYR A 183 19.78 -3.17 -20.74
CA TYR A 183 19.90 -1.79 -21.17
C TYR A 183 20.69 -1.01 -20.13
N GLU A 184 21.98 -0.85 -20.39
CA GLU A 184 22.84 0.01 -19.57
C GLU A 184 22.47 1.48 -19.82
N VAL A 185 22.12 2.18 -18.76
CA VAL A 185 21.96 3.64 -18.77
C VAL A 185 23.24 4.21 -18.23
N GLU A 186 24.05 4.80 -19.12
CA GLU A 186 25.24 5.54 -18.74
C GLU A 186 25.27 6.86 -19.50
N VAL A 187 25.06 7.96 -18.76
CA VAL A 187 25.28 9.31 -19.26
C VAL A 187 26.40 9.92 -18.43
N PRO A 188 27.56 10.23 -19.04
CA PRO A 188 28.62 10.94 -18.35
C PRO A 188 28.12 12.25 -17.77
N ALA A 189 28.52 12.54 -16.53
CA ALA A 189 28.28 13.84 -15.96
C ALA A 189 29.07 14.90 -16.74
N ALA A 190 28.45 16.04 -17.02
CA ALA A 190 29.21 17.21 -17.43
C ALA A 190 30.22 17.55 -16.31
N PRO A 191 31.43 18.04 -16.64
CA PRO A 191 32.44 18.38 -15.64
C PRO A 191 31.87 19.28 -14.53
N GLY A 192 32.02 18.84 -13.27
CA GLY A 192 31.53 19.55 -12.09
C GLY A 192 30.02 19.46 -11.83
N LYS A 193 29.26 18.68 -12.61
CA LYS A 193 27.85 18.38 -12.35
C LYS A 193 27.69 17.00 -11.74
N LYS A 194 26.67 16.82 -10.89
CA LYS A 194 26.40 15.55 -10.20
C LYS A 194 25.18 14.83 -10.75
N ASN A 195 24.16 15.55 -11.25
CA ASN A 195 22.89 14.94 -11.66
C ASN A 195 22.96 14.40 -13.11
N ALA A 196 23.85 13.45 -13.32
CA ALA A 196 24.02 12.74 -14.56
C ALA A 196 23.17 11.48 -14.59
N ASN A 197 23.13 10.80 -15.73
CA ASN A 197 22.51 9.48 -15.85
C ASN A 197 21.03 9.37 -15.43
N THR A 198 20.27 10.44 -15.70
CA THR A 198 18.83 10.50 -15.43
C THR A 198 18.02 10.21 -16.69
N VAL A 199 17.13 9.23 -16.64
CA VAL A 199 16.11 9.00 -17.67
C VAL A 199 14.92 9.91 -17.38
N VAL A 200 14.76 10.98 -18.16
CA VAL A 200 13.68 11.95 -17.94
C VAL A 200 12.43 11.52 -18.72
N LEU A 201 11.32 11.33 -18.01
CA LEU A 201 10.00 11.03 -18.56
C LEU A 201 9.13 12.28 -18.48
N ASP A 202 8.74 12.84 -19.61
CA ASP A 202 7.96 14.08 -19.71
C ASP A 202 7.01 14.03 -20.93
N GLY A 203 6.47 15.18 -21.36
CA GLY A 203 5.62 15.27 -22.54
C GLY A 203 6.25 14.80 -23.87
N ARG A 204 7.58 14.63 -23.95
CA ARG A 204 8.29 14.09 -25.12
C ARG A 204 8.53 12.59 -25.06
N SER A 205 8.16 11.93 -23.96
CA SER A 205 8.34 10.49 -23.77
C SER A 205 7.08 9.72 -24.14
N PRO A 206 7.18 8.42 -24.51
CA PRO A 206 6.00 7.61 -24.72
C PRO A 206 5.28 7.41 -23.39
N LYS A 207 3.97 7.21 -23.47
CA LYS A 207 3.11 7.08 -22.28
C LYS A 207 3.20 5.70 -21.66
N HIS A 208 3.35 4.68 -22.50
CA HIS A 208 3.42 3.31 -22.02
C HIS A 208 4.78 2.69 -22.34
N TRP A 209 5.34 1.96 -21.38
CA TRP A 209 6.61 1.25 -21.45
C TRP A 209 6.36 -0.19 -21.03
N ILE A 210 6.38 -1.11 -21.98
CA ILE A 210 5.90 -2.47 -21.78
C ILE A 210 7.00 -3.45 -22.19
N ALA A 211 7.25 -4.48 -21.40
CA ALA A 211 8.10 -5.59 -21.83
C ALA A 211 7.48 -6.29 -23.04
N TYR A 212 8.31 -6.70 -23.99
CA TYR A 212 7.88 -7.61 -25.03
C TYR A 212 7.35 -8.91 -24.39
N PRO A 213 6.17 -9.43 -24.82
CA PRO A 213 5.57 -10.59 -24.17
C PRO A 213 6.52 -11.79 -24.09
N GLY A 214 6.66 -12.36 -22.89
CA GLY A 214 7.54 -13.50 -22.63
C GLY A 214 9.03 -13.17 -22.53
N GLU A 215 9.44 -11.92 -22.74
CA GLU A 215 10.83 -11.49 -22.63
C GLU A 215 11.07 -10.68 -21.34
N LYS A 216 12.35 -10.54 -20.96
CA LYS A 216 12.76 -9.87 -19.73
C LYS A 216 13.73 -8.71 -20.01
N PRO A 217 13.24 -7.49 -20.24
CA PRO A 217 14.09 -6.30 -20.32
C PRO A 217 14.60 -5.92 -18.92
N VAL A 218 15.91 -5.67 -18.81
CA VAL A 218 16.56 -5.24 -17.57
C VAL A 218 17.19 -3.88 -17.80
N ILE A 219 16.72 -2.85 -17.09
CA ILE A 219 17.31 -1.50 -17.14
C ILE A 219 18.28 -1.35 -15.98
N ASP A 220 19.56 -1.23 -16.28
CA ASP A 220 20.61 -1.01 -15.29
C ASP A 220 20.97 0.47 -15.25
N LEU A 221 20.69 1.13 -14.13
CA LEU A 221 21.01 2.55 -13.95
C LEU A 221 22.49 2.75 -13.57
N GLY A 222 23.28 1.68 -13.40
CA GLY A 222 24.73 1.73 -13.31
C GLY A 222 25.30 2.20 -11.97
N TRP A 223 24.49 2.37 -10.92
CA TRP A 223 24.99 2.71 -9.57
C TRP A 223 25.42 1.47 -8.78
N SER A 224 26.38 1.64 -7.86
CA SER A 224 26.89 0.54 -7.04
C SER A 224 27.31 1.01 -5.66
N GLY A 225 27.46 0.07 -4.72
CA GLY A 225 27.99 0.38 -3.39
C GLY A 225 29.43 0.91 -3.41
N GLU A 226 30.23 0.54 -4.42
CA GLU A 226 31.57 1.10 -4.63
C GLU A 226 31.49 2.58 -5.02
N LYS A 227 30.66 2.92 -6.02
CA LYS A 227 30.41 4.31 -6.44
C LYS A 227 29.87 5.15 -5.29
N GLN A 228 28.95 4.60 -4.49
CA GLN A 228 28.41 5.24 -3.29
C GLN A 228 29.49 5.56 -2.26
N ARG A 229 30.40 4.61 -1.95
CA ARG A 229 31.49 4.83 -0.99
C ARG A 229 32.47 5.88 -1.49
N ALA A 230 32.89 5.79 -2.75
CA ALA A 230 33.78 6.78 -3.37
C ALA A 230 33.17 8.20 -3.33
N ALA A 231 31.88 8.32 -3.68
CA ALA A 231 31.13 9.57 -3.61
C ALA A 231 31.09 10.17 -2.19
N HIS A 232 30.90 9.33 -1.16
CA HIS A 232 30.91 9.74 0.23
C HIS A 232 32.30 10.20 0.70
N GLU A 233 33.36 9.47 0.32
CA GLU A 233 34.75 9.82 0.64
C GLU A 233 35.16 11.14 -0.02
N GLU A 234 34.81 11.35 -1.29
CA GLU A 234 35.07 12.59 -2.02
C GLU A 234 34.37 13.79 -1.34
N GLN A 235 33.09 13.65 -0.97
CA GLN A 235 32.38 14.71 -0.27
C GLN A 235 33.02 15.02 1.08
N LYS A 236 33.32 14.00 1.89
CA LYS A 236 34.03 14.14 3.18
C LYS A 236 35.35 14.89 3.02
N ALA A 237 36.15 14.54 2.01
CA ALA A 237 37.43 15.18 1.75
C ALA A 237 37.28 16.64 1.31
N ARG A 238 36.22 16.97 0.57
CA ARG A 238 35.97 18.33 0.06
C ARG A 238 35.45 19.29 1.13
N ASP A 239 34.52 18.87 1.97
CA ASP A 239 33.78 19.77 2.87
C ASP A 239 33.70 19.32 4.34
N GLY A 240 34.35 18.20 4.70
CA GLY A 240 34.36 17.69 6.06
C GLY A 240 33.01 17.12 6.53
N SER A 241 32.06 16.87 5.61
CA SER A 241 30.72 16.36 5.95
C SER A 241 30.77 15.09 6.80
N LYS A 242 30.15 15.14 7.98
CA LYS A 242 29.99 13.94 8.83
C LYS A 242 28.96 12.97 8.26
N GLU A 243 28.00 13.49 7.51
CA GLU A 243 26.90 12.74 6.91
C GLU A 243 26.83 13.04 5.42
N PRO A 244 27.78 12.51 4.61
CA PRO A 244 27.73 12.70 3.17
C PRO A 244 26.45 12.11 2.59
N SER A 245 26.02 12.68 1.47
CA SER A 245 24.84 12.26 0.74
C SER A 245 25.13 12.18 -0.75
N THR A 246 24.46 11.23 -1.37
CA THR A 246 24.43 11.03 -2.82
C THR A 246 23.19 11.62 -3.47
N GLN A 247 22.49 12.50 -2.75
CA GLN A 247 21.47 13.33 -3.35
C GLN A 247 22.06 14.08 -4.55
N GLY A 248 21.42 13.91 -5.70
CA GLY A 248 21.80 14.61 -6.93
C GLY A 248 22.84 13.91 -7.79
N TYR A 249 23.19 12.63 -7.56
CA TYR A 249 24.02 11.85 -8.51
C TYR A 249 23.24 11.37 -9.76
N GLY A 250 21.91 11.37 -9.71
CA GLY A 250 21.05 11.32 -10.90
C GLY A 250 20.81 9.95 -11.55
N HIS A 251 21.31 8.85 -11.01
CA HIS A 251 21.05 7.47 -11.48
C HIS A 251 19.62 7.02 -11.18
N ARG A 252 18.66 7.52 -11.96
CA ARG A 252 17.21 7.42 -11.70
C ARG A 252 16.35 7.72 -12.92
N PHE A 253 15.06 7.41 -12.80
CA PHE A 253 14.01 7.98 -13.62
C PHE A 253 13.46 9.25 -12.97
N ALA A 254 13.37 10.33 -13.74
CA ALA A 254 12.73 11.57 -13.33
C ALA A 254 11.44 11.79 -14.12
N VAL A 255 10.29 11.69 -13.44
CA VAL A 255 8.97 11.89 -14.02
C VAL A 255 8.55 13.34 -13.77
N THR A 256 8.45 14.12 -14.85
CA THR A 256 8.28 15.58 -14.76
C THR A 256 7.12 16.08 -15.63
N GLY A 257 7.11 17.38 -15.97
CA GLY A 257 6.02 18.08 -16.65
C GLY A 257 5.49 17.33 -17.88
N GLY A 258 4.18 17.06 -17.91
CA GLY A 258 3.52 16.43 -19.04
C GLY A 258 3.62 14.90 -19.08
N ALA A 259 4.09 14.25 -18.02
CA ALA A 259 4.16 12.79 -17.90
C ALA A 259 2.87 12.09 -17.42
N ASP A 260 1.70 12.74 -17.50
CA ASP A 260 0.43 12.08 -17.19
C ASP A 260 0.22 10.84 -18.07
N TYR A 261 -0.51 9.85 -17.54
CA TYR A 261 -0.80 8.55 -18.17
C TYR A 261 0.44 7.65 -18.35
N LEU A 262 1.43 7.75 -17.46
CA LEU A 262 2.56 6.84 -17.46
C LEU A 262 2.11 5.42 -17.05
N TYR A 263 2.36 4.45 -17.91
CA TYR A 263 2.10 3.03 -17.64
C TYR A 263 3.38 2.23 -17.88
N MET A 264 3.93 1.60 -16.85
CA MET A 264 5.11 0.75 -16.95
C MET A 264 4.75 -0.68 -16.56
N ASP A 265 5.05 -1.65 -17.43
CA ASP A 265 4.64 -3.04 -17.22
C ASP A 265 5.71 -4.06 -17.60
N GLY A 266 6.05 -4.95 -16.66
CA GLY A 266 6.88 -6.13 -16.90
C GLY A 266 8.40 -5.88 -16.93
N LEU A 267 8.87 -4.74 -16.41
CA LEU A 267 10.28 -4.34 -16.49
C LEU A 267 11.05 -4.68 -15.20
N GLU A 268 12.30 -5.15 -15.35
CA GLU A 268 13.27 -5.16 -14.25
C GLU A 268 14.11 -3.87 -14.30
N ILE A 269 14.26 -3.19 -13.15
CA ILE A 269 15.06 -1.97 -13.03
C ILE A 269 15.93 -2.08 -11.79
N LYS A 270 17.23 -1.80 -11.95
CA LYS A 270 18.18 -1.96 -10.85
C LYS A 270 19.24 -0.88 -10.79
N ASN A 271 20.00 -0.90 -9.69
CA ASN A 271 21.22 -0.12 -9.50
C ASN A 271 20.96 1.39 -9.53
N ALA A 272 19.92 1.83 -8.81
CA ALA A 272 19.58 3.24 -8.67
C ALA A 272 20.36 3.90 -7.53
N CYS A 273 20.55 5.21 -7.65
CA CYS A 273 21.10 6.05 -6.58
C CYS A 273 19.99 6.90 -5.98
N TYR A 274 19.80 6.77 -4.66
CA TYR A 274 18.96 7.65 -3.83
C TYR A 274 17.44 7.57 -4.10
N TYR A 275 17.00 7.84 -5.34
CA TYR A 275 15.65 7.55 -5.82
C TYR A 275 15.73 6.68 -7.06
N MET A 276 14.86 5.67 -7.23
CA MET A 276 14.74 5.00 -8.54
C MET A 276 13.77 5.73 -9.46
N PHE A 277 12.60 6.11 -8.94
CA PHE A 277 11.63 6.99 -9.58
C PHE A 277 11.41 8.20 -8.68
N VAL A 278 11.70 9.38 -9.23
CA VAL A 278 11.35 10.66 -8.60
C VAL A 278 10.25 11.33 -9.42
N LEU A 279 9.10 11.55 -8.80
CA LEU A 279 7.93 12.15 -9.44
C LEU A 279 7.64 13.49 -8.78
N TRP A 280 7.87 14.60 -9.51
CA TRP A 280 7.63 16.00 -9.06
C TRP A 280 6.39 16.60 -9.69
N ASP A 281 5.62 17.28 -8.82
CA ASP A 281 4.34 17.95 -9.06
C ASP A 281 3.25 16.98 -9.54
N GLY A 282 2.10 16.99 -8.86
CA GLY A 282 1.05 15.98 -9.03
C GLY A 282 0.77 15.57 -10.48
N ARG A 283 0.68 14.26 -10.69
CA ARG A 283 0.41 13.62 -11.99
C ARG A 283 -0.83 12.74 -11.95
N LYS A 284 -1.45 12.55 -13.10
CA LYS A 284 -2.65 11.72 -13.25
C LYS A 284 -2.30 10.41 -13.93
N THR A 285 -2.86 9.32 -13.41
CA THR A 285 -2.82 7.98 -13.99
C THR A 285 -1.39 7.48 -14.16
N ILE A 286 -0.72 7.21 -13.04
CA ILE A 286 0.65 6.66 -13.01
C ILE A 286 0.58 5.22 -12.53
N HIS A 287 0.97 4.28 -13.38
CA HIS A 287 0.79 2.86 -13.14
C HIS A 287 2.13 2.12 -13.25
N PHE A 288 2.42 1.32 -12.24
CA PHE A 288 3.51 0.34 -12.22
C PHE A 288 2.88 -1.04 -12.09
N ARG A 289 3.12 -1.91 -13.06
CA ARG A 289 2.61 -3.27 -13.06
C ARG A 289 3.70 -4.29 -13.33
N ARG A 290 3.72 -5.43 -12.63
CA ARG A 290 4.72 -6.50 -12.84
C ARG A 290 6.17 -5.97 -12.89
N MET A 291 6.46 -4.92 -12.12
CA MET A 291 7.79 -4.33 -12.07
C MET A 291 8.65 -5.09 -11.09
N ASP A 292 9.92 -5.30 -11.42
CA ASP A 292 10.93 -5.79 -10.49
C ASP A 292 11.95 -4.67 -10.21
N LEU A 293 11.83 -4.01 -9.07
CA LEU A 293 12.68 -2.89 -8.67
C LEU A 293 13.65 -3.34 -7.58
N HIS A 294 14.96 -3.28 -7.82
CA HIS A 294 15.92 -3.74 -6.82
C HIS A 294 17.31 -3.11 -6.87
N HIS A 295 18.09 -3.27 -5.80
CA HIS A 295 19.40 -2.60 -5.63
C HIS A 295 19.27 -1.06 -5.69
N LEU A 296 18.54 -0.51 -4.71
CA LEU A 296 18.55 0.93 -4.45
C LEU A 296 19.60 1.25 -3.38
N TRP A 297 20.58 2.06 -3.75
CA TRP A 297 21.63 2.50 -2.84
C TRP A 297 21.22 3.83 -2.23
N SER A 298 20.99 3.82 -0.92
CA SER A 298 20.40 4.93 -0.18
C SER A 298 21.32 5.43 0.94
N ASP A 299 21.14 6.70 1.28
CA ASP A 299 21.71 7.34 2.46
C ASP A 299 20.62 8.04 3.28
N TRP A 300 20.96 9.00 4.13
CA TRP A 300 20.08 9.47 5.21
C TRP A 300 19.09 10.57 4.82
N ALA A 301 19.42 11.38 3.82
CA ALA A 301 18.69 12.60 3.54
C ALA A 301 17.36 12.33 2.77
N GLU A 302 16.38 13.22 2.92
CA GLU A 302 15.17 13.37 2.06
C GLU A 302 14.44 12.08 1.59
N ASN A 303 14.32 11.07 2.45
CA ASN A 303 13.49 9.87 2.26
C ASN A 303 13.78 9.07 0.96
N PRO A 304 14.97 8.48 0.81
CA PRO A 304 15.35 7.78 -0.41
C PRO A 304 14.49 6.53 -0.64
N ALA A 305 13.99 6.33 -1.87
CA ALA A 305 13.01 5.30 -2.18
C ALA A 305 13.01 4.78 -3.62
N PHE A 306 12.44 3.58 -3.85
CA PHE A 306 12.21 3.11 -5.22
C PHE A 306 11.22 4.03 -5.93
N ILE A 307 10.13 4.39 -5.26
CA ILE A 307 9.14 5.33 -5.78
C ILE A 307 8.96 6.44 -4.77
N PHE A 308 9.33 7.65 -5.16
CA PHE A 308 9.23 8.85 -4.36
C PHE A 308 8.37 9.89 -5.08
N THR A 309 7.28 10.33 -4.43
CA THR A 309 6.43 11.40 -4.94
C THR A 309 6.61 12.67 -4.10
N PHE A 310 6.51 13.83 -4.74
CA PHE A 310 6.44 15.12 -4.04
C PHE A 310 5.64 16.13 -4.83
N ALA A 311 4.96 17.01 -4.11
CA ALA A 311 4.31 18.20 -4.67
C ALA A 311 4.93 19.43 -4.00
N GLY A 312 5.69 20.21 -4.78
CA GLY A 312 6.34 21.43 -4.31
C GLY A 312 5.39 22.62 -4.23
N ASP A 313 4.20 22.54 -4.83
CA ASP A 313 3.20 23.60 -4.91
C ASP A 313 2.22 23.64 -3.72
N ARG A 314 2.44 22.81 -2.71
CA ARG A 314 1.59 22.72 -1.50
C ARG A 314 1.48 24.04 -0.73
N LYS A 315 0.24 24.47 -0.47
CA LYS A 315 -0.11 25.66 0.32
C LYS A 315 -1.25 25.37 1.31
N GLY A 316 -1.36 26.15 2.38
CA GLY A 316 -2.46 26.09 3.36
C GLY A 316 -1.99 26.12 4.81
N ASP A 317 -2.93 26.18 5.75
CA ASP A 317 -2.62 25.93 7.16
C ASP A 317 -2.45 24.43 7.38
N PHE A 318 -1.21 24.01 7.55
CA PHE A 318 -0.83 22.61 7.68
C PHE A 318 -1.20 21.99 9.03
N ASN A 319 -1.57 22.81 10.03
CA ASN A 319 -2.01 22.38 11.35
C ASN A 319 -3.53 22.40 11.49
N ALA A 320 -4.26 22.96 10.53
CA ALA A 320 -5.71 23.01 10.57
C ALA A 320 -6.32 21.61 10.41
N TRP A 321 -7.01 21.16 11.46
CA TRP A 321 -7.70 19.87 11.46
C TRP A 321 -8.75 19.80 10.35
N GLY A 322 -8.72 18.70 9.58
CA GLY A 322 -9.70 18.44 8.51
C GLY A 322 -9.52 19.30 7.25
N VAL A 323 -8.51 20.18 7.21
CA VAL A 323 -8.20 20.99 6.03
C VAL A 323 -7.07 20.34 5.24
N ARG A 324 -7.34 20.05 3.96
CA ARG A 324 -6.34 19.51 3.03
C ARG A 324 -5.56 20.64 2.39
N PRO A 325 -4.26 20.45 2.10
CA PRO A 325 -3.48 21.48 1.41
C PRO A 325 -3.99 21.70 -0.02
N ALA A 326 -3.88 22.94 -0.50
CA ALA A 326 -4.02 23.25 -1.91
C ALA A 326 -2.75 22.83 -2.65
N CYS A 327 -2.85 21.80 -3.49
CA CYS A 327 -1.78 21.34 -4.38
C CYS A 327 -2.34 20.50 -5.55
N ALA A 328 -1.52 20.29 -6.57
CA ALA A 328 -1.72 19.23 -7.53
C ALA A 328 -1.43 17.87 -6.88
N TYR A 329 -2.47 17.06 -6.69
CA TYR A 329 -2.35 15.69 -6.19
C TYR A 329 -1.94 14.73 -7.30
N TYR A 330 -1.20 13.69 -6.91
CA TYR A 330 -1.14 12.47 -7.72
C TYR A 330 -2.49 11.76 -7.64
N ARG A 331 -3.11 11.40 -8.76
CA ARG A 331 -4.42 10.71 -8.80
C ARG A 331 -4.42 9.52 -9.74
N GLY A 332 -5.16 8.47 -9.40
CA GLY A 332 -5.17 7.23 -10.19
C GLY A 332 -3.78 6.58 -10.18
N PHE A 333 -3.16 6.53 -8.99
CA PHE A 333 -1.83 6.01 -8.80
C PHE A 333 -1.90 4.51 -8.48
N VAL A 334 -1.35 3.66 -9.34
CA VAL A 334 -1.56 2.21 -9.26
C VAL A 334 -0.21 1.49 -9.20
N ILE A 335 -0.06 0.60 -8.22
CA ILE A 335 1.07 -0.31 -8.13
C ILE A 335 0.52 -1.73 -7.93
N GLN A 336 0.66 -2.56 -8.95
CA GLN A 336 0.07 -3.90 -9.00
C GLN A 336 1.12 -4.96 -9.35
N ASP A 337 1.11 -6.10 -8.67
CA ASP A 337 1.96 -7.25 -9.03
C ASP A 337 3.47 -6.94 -9.06
N CYS A 338 3.93 -5.91 -8.33
CA CYS A 338 5.33 -5.50 -8.33
C CYS A 338 6.13 -6.19 -7.23
N ARG A 339 7.44 -6.30 -7.44
CA ARG A 339 8.42 -6.70 -6.44
C ARG A 339 9.40 -5.56 -6.19
N MET A 340 9.66 -5.26 -4.91
CA MET A 340 10.67 -4.28 -4.51
C MET A 340 11.58 -4.89 -3.45
N ARG A 341 12.90 -4.92 -3.70
CA ARG A 341 13.86 -5.53 -2.75
C ARG A 341 15.27 -4.98 -2.82
N HIS A 342 16.09 -5.32 -1.83
CA HIS A 342 17.51 -4.94 -1.79
C HIS A 342 17.68 -3.42 -1.81
N ARG A 343 17.07 -2.74 -0.83
CA ARG A 343 17.42 -1.35 -0.54
C ARG A 343 18.54 -1.37 0.49
N PHE A 344 19.70 -0.85 0.11
CA PHE A 344 20.86 -0.74 0.99
C PHE A 344 20.92 0.63 1.63
N TYR A 345 21.33 0.68 2.89
CA TYR A 345 21.46 1.92 3.65
C TYR A 345 22.83 2.00 4.31
N VAL A 346 23.67 2.93 3.85
CA VAL A 346 25.10 2.97 4.21
C VAL A 346 25.36 3.37 5.67
N ARG A 347 24.37 3.89 6.40
CA ARG A 347 24.55 4.33 7.78
C ARG A 347 24.23 3.22 8.79
N GLU A 348 25.01 3.15 9.88
CA GLU A 348 24.77 2.25 11.02
C GLU A 348 23.62 2.70 11.94
N ARG A 349 23.04 3.89 11.76
CA ARG A 349 21.96 4.47 12.59
C ARG A 349 20.99 5.29 11.76
N GLY A 350 19.77 5.47 12.27
CA GLY A 350 18.70 6.21 11.61
C GLY A 350 17.82 5.33 10.70
N ASP A 351 16.60 5.79 10.49
CA ASP A 351 15.56 5.13 9.69
C ASP A 351 14.86 6.18 8.83
N HIS A 352 14.95 6.05 7.51
CA HIS A 352 14.41 7.06 6.60
C HIS A 352 14.14 6.46 5.22
N GLY A 353 13.13 6.98 4.51
CA GLY A 353 12.73 6.48 3.19
C GLY A 353 12.15 5.06 3.21
N GLY A 354 12.21 4.37 2.07
CA GLY A 354 11.58 3.05 1.96
C GLY A 354 11.53 2.50 0.54
N ALA A 355 10.62 1.58 0.29
CA ALA A 355 10.29 1.16 -1.06
C ALA A 355 9.42 2.21 -1.74
N MET A 356 8.38 2.66 -1.05
CA MET A 356 7.46 3.71 -1.52
C MET A 356 7.36 4.80 -0.47
N VAL A 357 7.52 6.06 -0.88
CA VAL A 357 7.32 7.22 -0.02
C VAL A 357 6.41 8.20 -0.75
N PHE A 358 5.21 8.39 -0.21
CA PHE A 358 4.14 9.12 -0.87
C PHE A 358 3.86 10.44 -0.17
N TYR A 359 4.07 11.53 -0.90
CA TYR A 359 3.53 12.83 -0.58
C TYR A 359 2.41 13.15 -1.57
N THR A 360 1.28 13.67 -1.09
CA THR A 360 0.15 14.20 -1.89
C THR A 360 -0.42 13.21 -2.90
N VAL A 361 -0.48 11.94 -2.53
CA VAL A 361 -1.09 10.90 -3.37
C VAL A 361 -2.54 10.71 -2.94
N SER A 362 -3.46 10.80 -3.89
CA SER A 362 -4.86 10.46 -3.66
C SER A 362 -5.35 9.36 -4.58
N ASP A 363 -6.33 8.61 -4.08
CA ASP A 363 -7.02 7.55 -4.81
C ASP A 363 -6.05 6.51 -5.36
N ALA A 364 -5.01 6.16 -4.59
CA ALA A 364 -4.07 5.12 -4.98
C ALA A 364 -4.60 3.72 -4.67
N VAL A 365 -4.16 2.76 -5.49
CA VAL A 365 -4.29 1.31 -5.19
C VAL A 365 -2.92 0.68 -5.29
N VAL A 366 -2.43 0.19 -4.15
CA VAL A 366 -1.19 -0.58 -4.02
C VAL A 366 -1.58 -2.00 -3.64
N GLU A 367 -1.53 -2.93 -4.59
CA GLU A 367 -2.01 -4.29 -4.37
C GLU A 367 -1.18 -5.40 -4.98
N ASP A 368 -1.26 -6.59 -4.38
CA ASP A 368 -0.59 -7.81 -4.86
C ASP A 368 0.94 -7.69 -4.99
N ASN A 369 1.55 -6.78 -4.23
CA ASN A 369 2.99 -6.56 -4.28
C ASN A 369 3.74 -7.43 -3.27
N LEU A 370 5.00 -7.76 -3.59
CA LEU A 370 5.97 -8.34 -2.66
C LEU A 370 7.06 -7.31 -2.35
N ILE A 371 7.17 -6.88 -1.10
CA ILE A 371 8.16 -5.91 -0.67
C ILE A 371 8.96 -6.48 0.49
N GLU A 372 10.27 -6.56 0.33
CA GLU A 372 11.16 -7.22 1.29
C GLU A 372 12.57 -6.64 1.24
N ASP A 373 13.39 -6.91 2.25
CA ASP A 373 14.78 -6.44 2.32
C ASP A 373 14.93 -4.92 2.08
N ILE A 374 14.15 -4.15 2.83
CA ILE A 374 14.19 -2.69 2.83
C ILE A 374 14.96 -2.22 4.06
N GLN A 375 16.30 -2.20 3.98
CA GLN A 375 17.13 -1.84 5.12
C GLN A 375 16.81 -0.43 5.60
N ARG A 376 16.54 -0.27 6.91
CA ARG A 376 16.31 1.02 7.58
C ARG A 376 15.28 1.93 6.90
N GLY A 377 14.30 1.34 6.22
CA GLY A 377 13.21 2.06 5.56
C GLY A 377 11.88 1.37 5.80
N GLU A 378 10.87 1.83 5.08
CA GLU A 378 9.51 1.30 5.08
C GLU A 378 9.21 0.51 3.81
N CYS A 379 8.43 -0.56 3.87
CA CYS A 379 7.83 -1.17 2.69
C CYS A 379 6.92 -0.14 1.99
N PHE A 380 6.07 0.53 2.77
CA PHE A 380 5.37 1.73 2.33
C PHE A 380 5.40 2.81 3.41
N CYS A 381 5.55 4.05 2.97
CA CYS A 381 5.47 5.25 3.79
C CYS A 381 4.45 6.18 3.13
N ASP A 382 3.19 6.11 3.57
CA ASP A 382 2.23 7.16 3.24
C ASP A 382 2.57 8.34 4.14
N LYS A 383 3.29 9.30 3.56
CA LYS A 383 4.00 10.33 4.30
C LYS A 383 3.03 11.46 4.56
N ASP A 384 2.93 12.44 3.66
CA ASP A 384 2.07 13.59 3.88
C ASP A 384 0.95 13.69 2.87
N ASN A 385 -0.22 14.11 3.36
CA ASN A 385 -1.37 14.51 2.56
C ASN A 385 -1.90 13.39 1.67
N GLY A 386 -1.76 12.14 2.09
CA GLY A 386 -2.38 11.02 1.40
C GLY A 386 -3.88 11.01 1.62
N TYR A 387 -4.66 10.76 0.56
CA TYR A 387 -6.12 10.78 0.64
C TYR A 387 -6.78 9.66 -0.15
N GLY A 388 -7.61 8.83 0.49
CA GLY A 388 -8.38 7.85 -0.26
C GLY A 388 -7.52 6.70 -0.81
N ASN A 389 -6.37 6.41 -0.20
CA ASN A 389 -5.42 5.40 -0.68
C ASN A 389 -5.78 4.01 -0.13
N THR A 390 -5.64 2.97 -0.95
CA THR A 390 -5.85 1.57 -0.57
C THR A 390 -4.54 0.78 -0.70
N TYR A 391 -4.10 0.16 0.39
CA TYR A 391 -3.01 -0.82 0.43
C TYR A 391 -3.61 -2.18 0.69
N ARG A 392 -3.71 -3.05 -0.32
CA ARG A 392 -4.39 -4.33 -0.15
C ARG A 392 -3.66 -5.55 -0.68
N ASN A 393 -3.81 -6.66 0.04
CA ASN A 393 -3.31 -7.97 -0.40
C ASN A 393 -1.81 -8.01 -0.77
N ASN A 394 -1.00 -7.14 -0.16
CA ASN A 394 0.44 -7.15 -0.32
C ASN A 394 1.09 -8.14 0.66
N VAL A 395 2.30 -8.59 0.33
CA VAL A 395 3.21 -9.27 1.25
C VAL A 395 4.34 -8.32 1.58
N LEU A 396 4.40 -7.88 2.83
CA LEU A 396 5.23 -6.79 3.31
C LEU A 396 6.13 -7.30 4.43
N ARG A 397 7.43 -7.44 4.13
CA ARG A 397 8.46 -7.92 5.08
C ARG A 397 9.29 -6.75 5.55
N GLY A 398 8.90 -6.17 6.68
CA GLY A 398 9.52 -5.00 7.25
C GLY A 398 8.50 -4.06 7.86
N ARG A 399 8.86 -2.78 7.95
CA ARG A 399 8.02 -1.76 8.56
C ARG A 399 7.13 -1.10 7.51
N CYS A 400 5.92 -0.73 7.91
CA CYS A 400 4.90 -0.11 7.07
C CYS A 400 4.30 1.04 7.85
N SER A 401 4.16 2.21 7.24
CA SER A 401 3.84 3.38 8.04
C SER A 401 2.94 4.42 7.37
N LEU A 402 2.03 4.98 8.19
CA LEU A 402 1.42 6.29 7.99
C LEU A 402 2.19 7.30 8.85
N LEU A 403 3.08 8.08 8.23
CA LEU A 403 4.03 8.97 8.90
C LEU A 403 3.73 10.46 8.67
N SER A 404 2.47 10.87 8.71
CA SER A 404 2.14 12.25 8.38
C SER A 404 2.73 13.27 9.33
N GLN A 405 3.47 14.23 8.80
CA GLN A 405 3.72 15.51 9.42
C GLN A 405 2.48 16.41 9.36
N TRP A 406 1.64 16.24 8.34
CA TRP A 406 0.48 17.12 8.12
C TRP A 406 -0.85 16.39 8.24
N ASN A 407 -1.18 15.52 7.29
CA ASN A 407 -2.40 14.72 7.37
C ASN A 407 -2.45 13.50 6.47
N ASN A 408 -3.20 12.49 6.90
CA ASN A 408 -3.74 11.45 6.01
C ASN A 408 -5.22 11.25 6.32
N ASP A 409 -6.00 10.97 5.28
CA ASP A 409 -7.46 10.85 5.37
C ASP A 409 -7.97 9.74 4.45
N GLU A 410 -8.96 8.98 4.89
CA GLU A 410 -9.62 7.92 4.11
C GLU A 410 -8.64 6.86 3.55
N THR A 411 -7.68 6.40 4.38
CA THR A 411 -6.73 5.35 3.97
C THR A 411 -7.21 3.97 4.42
N GLU A 412 -7.28 3.03 3.49
CA GLU A 412 -7.63 1.63 3.72
C GLU A 412 -6.37 0.75 3.64
N ILE A 413 -6.09 -0.03 4.67
CA ILE A 413 -5.00 -1.02 4.75
C ILE A 413 -5.66 -2.35 5.04
N CYS A 414 -5.79 -3.23 4.03
CA CYS A 414 -6.57 -4.45 4.20
C CYS A 414 -5.99 -5.70 3.53
N HIS A 415 -6.25 -6.88 4.10
CA HIS A 415 -5.84 -8.17 3.51
C HIS A 415 -4.33 -8.35 3.26
N ASN A 416 -3.47 -7.51 3.84
CA ASN A 416 -2.03 -7.66 3.70
C ASN A 416 -1.50 -8.75 4.63
N LEU A 417 -0.40 -9.39 4.24
CA LEU A 417 0.52 -10.06 5.16
C LEU A 417 1.62 -9.06 5.53
N VAL A 418 1.70 -8.67 6.79
CA VAL A 418 2.77 -7.82 7.34
C VAL A 418 3.63 -8.68 8.27
N GLU A 419 4.88 -8.91 7.88
CA GLU A 419 5.89 -9.56 8.71
C GLU A 419 6.86 -8.47 9.19
N GLY A 420 6.59 -7.88 10.35
CA GLY A 420 7.32 -6.72 10.84
C GLY A 420 6.45 -5.75 11.66
N GLU A 421 6.45 -4.47 11.30
CA GLU A 421 5.77 -3.44 12.10
C GLU A 421 4.80 -2.61 11.25
N LEU A 422 3.58 -2.40 11.74
CA LEU A 422 2.64 -1.43 11.18
C LEU A 422 2.54 -0.21 12.09
N ARG A 423 2.96 0.96 11.60
CA ARG A 423 3.05 2.20 12.38
C ARG A 423 2.05 3.23 11.89
N ILE A 424 1.18 3.68 12.78
CA ILE A 424 0.16 4.67 12.47
C ILE A 424 0.43 5.91 13.32
N GLY A 425 0.69 7.06 12.68
CA GLY A 425 0.73 8.37 13.34
C GLY A 425 2.03 8.75 14.07
N LEU A 426 3.18 8.23 13.63
CA LEU A 426 4.50 8.54 14.23
C LEU A 426 4.95 10.01 14.13
N GLN A 427 4.29 10.81 13.31
CA GLN A 427 4.63 12.20 13.04
C GLN A 427 3.41 13.11 13.31
N PRO A 428 3.61 14.43 13.48
CA PRO A 428 2.62 15.29 14.12
C PRO A 428 1.27 15.48 13.43
N GLY A 429 1.15 15.02 12.19
CA GLY A 429 -0.03 15.23 11.38
C GLY A 429 -1.28 14.56 11.94
N TRP A 430 -2.42 15.08 11.54
CA TRP A 430 -3.70 14.51 11.91
C TRP A 430 -4.07 13.30 11.03
N LEU A 431 -4.82 12.36 11.58
CA LEU A 431 -5.29 11.17 10.89
C LEU A 431 -6.80 11.06 11.03
N ARG A 432 -7.51 10.74 9.95
CA ARG A 432 -8.96 10.55 9.95
C ARG A 432 -9.35 9.42 8.98
N ASN A 433 -10.42 8.69 9.29
CA ASN A 433 -10.95 7.64 8.42
C ASN A 433 -9.87 6.64 7.98
N ILE A 434 -9.06 6.18 8.94
CA ILE A 434 -8.01 5.19 8.65
C ILE A 434 -8.57 3.83 8.98
N TRP A 435 -8.70 2.94 8.00
CA TRP A 435 -9.25 1.60 8.19
C TRP A 435 -8.15 0.56 8.02
N VAL A 436 -7.81 -0.15 9.10
CA VAL A 436 -6.88 -1.27 9.12
C VAL A 436 -7.67 -2.54 9.41
N HIS A 437 -7.93 -3.37 8.40
CA HIS A 437 -8.77 -4.54 8.60
C HIS A 437 -8.42 -5.76 7.79
N HIS A 438 -8.77 -6.92 8.33
CA HIS A 438 -8.52 -8.20 7.66
C HIS A 438 -7.05 -8.39 7.25
N ASN A 439 -6.10 -7.76 7.92
CA ASN A 439 -4.68 -8.02 7.70
C ASN A 439 -4.25 -9.21 8.56
N THR A 440 -3.23 -9.93 8.09
CA THR A 440 -2.43 -10.79 8.95
C THR A 440 -1.15 -10.03 9.30
N ILE A 441 -0.91 -9.77 10.58
CA ILE A 441 0.26 -9.05 11.08
C ILE A 441 1.02 -10.00 11.99
N ARG A 442 2.15 -10.50 11.50
CA ARG A 442 3.16 -11.23 12.26
C ARG A 442 4.17 -10.22 12.77
N GLY A 443 3.88 -9.62 13.92
CA GLY A 443 4.73 -8.59 14.50
C GLY A 443 3.95 -7.51 15.26
N THR A 444 4.46 -6.29 15.24
CA THR A 444 4.00 -5.21 16.14
C THR A 444 3.14 -4.19 15.41
N VAL A 445 2.08 -3.72 16.07
CA VAL A 445 1.36 -2.51 15.69
C VAL A 445 1.79 -1.37 16.61
N SER A 446 2.27 -0.28 16.05
CA SER A 446 2.65 0.92 16.79
C SER A 446 1.70 2.06 16.47
N LEU A 447 0.97 2.47 17.49
CA LEU A 447 -0.05 3.50 17.42
C LEU A 447 0.54 4.77 18.03
N ALA A 448 1.23 5.55 17.22
CA ALA A 448 1.84 6.80 17.62
C ALA A 448 0.86 7.97 17.38
N GLY A 449 0.71 8.84 18.37
CA GLY A 449 -0.42 9.76 18.45
C GLY A 449 -0.28 11.08 17.70
N GLY A 450 0.70 11.27 16.82
CA GLY A 450 0.97 12.48 16.03
C GLY A 450 0.61 13.83 16.68
N GLY A 451 1.59 14.58 17.20
CA GLY A 451 1.39 15.89 17.81
C GLY A 451 0.73 16.97 16.93
N THR A 452 -0.58 17.10 16.98
CA THR A 452 -1.30 18.35 16.71
C THR A 452 -2.47 18.45 17.70
N GLY A 453 -2.60 19.60 18.38
CA GLY A 453 -3.58 19.79 19.46
C GLY A 453 -5.01 19.48 19.01
N VAL A 454 -5.73 18.72 19.83
CA VAL A 454 -7.19 18.63 19.72
C VAL A 454 -7.75 20.00 20.18
N PRO A 455 -8.76 20.58 19.51
CA PRO A 455 -9.27 21.91 19.86
C PRO A 455 -9.78 22.03 21.30
N ASP A 456 -10.22 20.91 21.91
CA ASP A 456 -10.74 20.87 23.26
C ASP A 456 -9.83 19.96 24.10
N SER A 457 -9.16 20.52 25.11
CA SER A 457 -8.46 19.72 26.11
C SER A 457 -9.48 18.99 26.97
N LEU A 458 -9.31 17.69 27.19
CA LEU A 458 -10.02 17.04 28.29
C LEU A 458 -9.46 17.58 29.62
N ASP A 459 -10.35 18.02 30.52
CA ASP A 459 -9.96 18.44 31.87
C ASP A 459 -9.39 17.25 32.67
N GLY A 460 -8.30 17.48 33.42
CA GLY A 460 -7.69 16.51 34.34
C GLY A 460 -6.16 16.42 34.29
N GLU A 461 -5.56 16.02 35.41
CA GLU A 461 -4.11 15.76 35.54
C GLU A 461 -3.71 14.47 34.78
N PRO A 462 -2.72 14.52 33.87
CA PRO A 462 -2.25 13.35 33.14
C PRO A 462 -1.42 12.40 34.03
N GLY A 463 -1.71 11.10 34.00
CA GLY A 463 -0.72 10.10 34.47
C GLY A 463 -1.21 8.85 35.20
N ASP A 464 -2.49 8.71 35.53
CA ASP A 464 -3.01 7.52 36.21
C ASP A 464 -4.24 6.93 35.51
N PHE A 465 -3.99 5.94 34.64
CA PHE A 465 -5.00 5.19 33.89
C PHE A 465 -5.52 3.94 34.62
N SER A 466 -5.17 3.75 35.90
CA SER A 466 -5.73 2.65 36.71
C SER A 466 -7.15 2.95 37.21
N LYS A 467 -7.61 4.19 37.06
CA LYS A 467 -8.92 4.66 37.53
C LYS A 467 -9.98 4.55 36.44
N ALA A 468 -11.20 4.19 36.84
CA ALA A 468 -12.35 4.06 35.95
C ALA A 468 -12.68 5.38 35.22
N SER A 469 -13.22 5.26 34.00
CA SER A 469 -13.72 6.37 33.21
C SER A 469 -14.66 7.30 34.01
N THR A 470 -14.46 8.62 33.90
CA THR A 470 -15.39 9.59 34.49
C THR A 470 -16.67 9.71 33.64
N PRO A 471 -17.83 10.09 34.23
CA PRO A 471 -19.05 10.39 33.48
C PRO A 471 -18.82 11.41 32.35
N ASP A 472 -17.98 12.43 32.57
CA ASP A 472 -17.62 13.44 31.57
C ASP A 472 -16.75 12.87 30.44
N SER A 473 -15.80 11.99 30.76
CA SER A 473 -15.01 11.26 29.76
C SER A 473 -15.90 10.43 28.84
N ALA A 474 -16.87 9.72 29.42
CA ALA A 474 -17.83 8.92 28.67
C ALA A 474 -18.84 9.79 27.90
N ARG A 475 -19.21 10.96 28.43
CA ARG A 475 -20.04 11.97 27.75
C ARG A 475 -19.34 12.53 26.52
N VAL A 476 -18.09 13.01 26.65
CA VAL A 476 -17.31 13.58 25.52
C VAL A 476 -17.11 12.55 24.40
N ILE A 477 -16.86 11.28 24.74
CA ILE A 477 -16.78 10.18 23.74
C ILE A 477 -18.10 9.98 22.99
N ARG A 478 -19.24 10.07 23.70
CA ARG A 478 -20.58 9.86 23.14
C ARG A 478 -21.10 11.05 22.33
N GLU A 479 -20.79 12.27 22.78
CA GLU A 479 -21.29 13.52 22.20
C GLU A 479 -20.39 14.05 21.07
N TYR A 480 -19.18 13.49 20.87
CA TYR A 480 -18.34 13.86 19.73
C TYR A 480 -18.95 13.40 18.40
N PRO A 481 -19.03 14.28 17.38
CA PRO A 481 -19.75 13.98 16.16
C PRO A 481 -19.19 12.77 15.39
N ALA A 482 -20.05 11.91 14.85
CA ALA A 482 -19.68 10.69 14.14
C ALA A 482 -18.78 10.95 12.92
N GLU A 483 -18.93 12.13 12.30
CA GLU A 483 -18.15 12.64 11.19
C GLU A 483 -16.73 13.11 11.56
N LYS A 484 -16.40 13.14 12.86
CA LYS A 484 -15.06 13.46 13.38
C LYS A 484 -14.28 12.22 13.87
N ARG A 485 -14.76 11.00 13.55
CA ARG A 485 -14.17 9.68 13.90
C ARG A 485 -13.23 9.14 12.77
N LEU A 486 -12.41 8.06 12.86
CA LEU A 486 -11.22 7.74 13.66
C LEU A 486 -10.29 6.75 12.92
N ILE A 487 -9.24 6.24 13.60
CA ILE A 487 -8.47 5.08 13.16
C ILE A 487 -9.21 3.81 13.62
N HIS A 488 -9.44 2.88 12.71
CA HIS A 488 -10.24 1.68 12.90
C HIS A 488 -9.38 0.43 12.68
N PHE A 489 -9.33 -0.45 13.68
CA PHE A 489 -8.66 -1.74 13.63
C PHE A 489 -9.68 -2.84 13.89
N TYR A 490 -9.98 -3.66 12.87
CA TYR A 490 -10.93 -4.76 13.02
C TYR A 490 -10.66 -5.93 12.09
N ARG A 491 -11.05 -7.13 12.51
CA ARG A 491 -10.89 -8.40 11.78
C ARG A 491 -9.46 -8.74 11.37
N ASN A 492 -8.46 -8.12 11.99
CA ASN A 492 -7.07 -8.48 11.78
C ASN A 492 -6.73 -9.75 12.56
N VAL A 493 -5.71 -10.46 12.08
CA VAL A 493 -5.04 -11.55 12.80
C VAL A 493 -3.65 -11.07 13.20
N LEU A 494 -3.40 -11.00 14.49
CA LEU A 494 -2.19 -10.47 15.11
C LEU A 494 -1.47 -11.64 15.78
N GLN A 495 -0.40 -12.11 15.16
CA GLN A 495 0.40 -13.24 15.65
C GLN A 495 1.72 -12.73 16.24
N ALA A 496 2.12 -13.24 17.40
CA ALA A 496 3.50 -13.06 17.85
C ALA A 496 4.44 -13.84 16.91
N PRO A 497 5.63 -13.32 16.58
CA PRO A 497 6.59 -14.10 15.79
C PRO A 497 6.96 -15.40 16.54
N PRO A 498 7.29 -16.49 15.82
CA PRO A 498 7.70 -17.74 16.45
C PRO A 498 8.91 -17.51 17.38
N ALA A 499 8.68 -17.69 18.69
CA ALA A 499 9.62 -17.63 19.82
C ALA A 499 10.84 -16.69 19.68
N ALA A 500 10.81 -15.55 20.35
CA ALA A 500 12.01 -15.14 21.09
C ALA A 500 12.03 -16.04 22.34
N ASP A 501 13.16 -16.71 22.61
CA ASP A 501 13.47 -17.54 23.80
C ASP A 501 12.42 -17.50 24.92
N GLU A 502 12.01 -18.66 25.44
CA GLU A 502 11.14 -18.76 26.62
C GLU A 502 11.69 -18.00 27.86
N ASP A 503 12.98 -17.63 27.85
CA ASP A 503 13.67 -16.80 28.84
C ASP A 503 13.60 -15.27 28.58
N ARG A 504 12.95 -14.81 27.50
CA ARG A 504 12.80 -13.38 27.16
C ARG A 504 11.40 -12.86 27.44
N LYS A 505 11.36 -11.57 27.79
CA LYS A 505 10.14 -10.77 28.00
C LYS A 505 9.09 -11.08 26.92
N PRO A 506 7.80 -11.18 27.28
CA PRO A 506 6.73 -11.48 26.33
C PRO A 506 6.70 -10.47 25.16
N PHE A 507 6.30 -10.95 23.98
CA PHE A 507 6.29 -10.15 22.76
C PHE A 507 5.28 -8.98 22.83
N VAL A 508 5.68 -7.81 22.34
CA VAL A 508 4.83 -6.61 22.28
C VAL A 508 4.11 -6.56 20.95
N ILE A 509 2.80 -6.79 20.96
CA ILE A 509 1.97 -6.74 19.74
C ILE A 509 1.39 -5.36 19.48
N LEU A 510 1.22 -4.56 20.53
CA LEU A 510 0.65 -3.22 20.45
C LEU A 510 1.49 -2.26 21.29
N ARG A 511 1.99 -1.19 20.65
CA ARG A 511 2.73 -0.10 21.29
C ARG A 511 1.95 1.20 21.29
N LEU A 512 1.99 1.89 22.42
CA LEU A 512 1.19 3.07 22.72
C LEU A 512 2.05 4.11 23.50
N PRO A 513 2.09 5.40 23.09
CA PRO A 513 2.93 6.43 23.72
C PRO A 513 2.43 6.91 25.09
N ASP A 514 3.24 7.75 25.76
CA ASP A 514 3.14 8.19 27.17
C ASP A 514 2.45 9.56 27.42
N SER A 515 2.04 10.32 26.40
CA SER A 515 1.74 11.75 26.57
C SER A 515 0.26 12.09 26.79
N ARG A 516 -0.06 13.29 27.30
CA ARG A 516 -1.45 13.82 27.40
C ARG A 516 -2.22 13.77 26.06
N GLN A 517 -1.50 13.89 24.93
CA GLN A 517 -2.04 13.73 23.57
C GLN A 517 -2.53 12.29 23.27
N PHE A 518 -2.01 11.30 24.00
CA PHE A 518 -2.41 9.89 23.91
C PHE A 518 -3.85 9.67 24.41
N ALA A 519 -4.26 10.33 25.49
CA ALA A 519 -5.59 10.16 26.09
C ALA A 519 -6.71 10.75 25.21
N GLU A 520 -6.42 11.80 24.45
CA GLU A 520 -7.43 12.53 23.67
C GLU A 520 -7.73 11.89 22.31
N ARG A 521 -6.78 11.18 21.68
CA ARG A 521 -6.96 10.59 20.33
C ARG A 521 -7.23 9.09 20.31
N TRP A 522 -6.77 8.32 21.30
CA TRP A 522 -6.94 6.85 21.30
C TRP A 522 -8.21 6.35 22.01
N ARG A 523 -8.94 7.22 22.72
CA ARG A 523 -10.34 6.95 23.22
C ARG A 523 -11.37 6.66 22.13
N TYR A 524 -10.90 6.79 20.92
CA TYR A 524 -11.65 6.99 19.72
C TYR A 524 -11.19 5.94 18.66
N VAL A 525 -10.10 5.22 18.93
CA VAL A 525 -9.72 4.11 18.07
C VAL A 525 -10.64 2.93 18.33
N ARG A 526 -11.24 2.42 17.25
CA ARG A 526 -11.93 1.14 17.28
C ARG A 526 -10.87 0.05 17.26
N TRP A 527 -10.82 -0.77 18.30
CA TRP A 527 -10.00 -1.98 18.34
C TRP A 527 -10.88 -3.17 18.70
N ASP A 528 -11.76 -3.54 17.78
CA ASP A 528 -12.76 -4.59 18.01
C ASP A 528 -12.58 -5.72 17.01
N GLU A 529 -13.01 -6.92 17.36
CA GLU A 529 -13.03 -8.05 16.43
C GLU A 529 -11.64 -8.35 15.86
N ASN A 530 -10.56 -8.25 16.64
CA ASN A 530 -9.24 -8.69 16.19
C ASN A 530 -8.91 -10.03 16.86
N VAL A 531 -8.31 -10.95 16.12
CA VAL A 531 -7.73 -12.17 16.67
C VAL A 531 -6.32 -11.83 17.12
N VAL A 532 -6.05 -11.93 18.42
CA VAL A 532 -4.78 -11.55 19.04
C VAL A 532 -4.19 -12.78 19.71
N ASP A 533 -2.93 -13.05 19.40
CA ASP A 533 -2.16 -14.11 20.04
C ASP A 533 -2.18 -14.00 21.57
N ALA A 534 -2.60 -15.06 22.26
CA ALA A 534 -2.67 -15.11 23.72
C ALA A 534 -1.31 -14.87 24.40
N LYS A 535 -0.19 -15.08 23.69
CA LYS A 535 1.17 -14.83 24.20
C LYS A 535 1.57 -13.36 24.14
N ALA A 536 0.80 -12.51 23.47
CA ALA A 536 1.12 -11.11 23.27
C ALA A 536 0.90 -10.23 24.51
N ARG A 537 1.57 -9.07 24.51
CA ARG A 537 1.39 -7.98 25.48
C ARG A 537 1.21 -6.64 24.79
N VAL A 538 0.68 -5.70 25.57
CA VAL A 538 0.65 -4.28 25.22
C VAL A 538 1.77 -3.57 25.95
N GLU A 539 2.53 -2.76 25.22
CA GLU A 539 3.48 -1.81 25.79
C GLU A 539 2.84 -0.42 25.84
N LEU A 540 2.68 0.06 27.07
CA LEU A 540 2.31 1.42 27.42
C LEU A 540 3.56 2.19 27.84
N LEU A 541 3.56 3.51 27.64
CA LEU A 541 4.45 4.42 28.34
C LEU A 541 5.95 4.09 28.21
N TRP A 542 6.38 3.67 27.01
CA TRP A 542 7.77 3.35 26.69
C TRP A 542 8.43 2.53 27.81
N ASN A 543 7.96 1.28 28.01
CA ASN A 543 8.43 0.25 28.98
C ASN A 543 7.47 -0.14 30.14
N ARG A 544 6.19 0.24 30.15
CA ARG A 544 5.18 -0.40 31.03
C ARG A 544 4.41 -1.45 30.26
N PHE A 545 4.38 -2.69 30.76
CA PHE A 545 3.71 -3.79 30.07
C PHE A 545 2.41 -4.14 30.78
N THR A 546 1.34 -4.34 30.01
CA THR A 546 0.05 -4.80 30.52
C THR A 546 -0.54 -5.89 29.65
N ASP A 547 -1.43 -6.69 30.24
CA ASP A 547 -2.19 -7.69 29.50
C ASP A 547 -3.29 -7.03 28.69
N PHE A 548 -3.59 -7.64 27.55
CA PHE A 548 -4.64 -7.15 26.65
C PHE A 548 -6.02 -7.08 27.34
N THR A 549 -6.28 -7.98 28.29
CA THR A 549 -7.51 -8.04 29.10
C THR A 549 -7.66 -6.87 30.07
N LEU A 550 -6.56 -6.26 30.50
CA LEU A 550 -6.53 -5.14 31.45
C LEU A 550 -6.78 -3.78 30.77
N MET A 551 -6.66 -3.68 29.44
CA MET A 551 -6.85 -2.44 28.68
C MET A 551 -8.26 -1.84 28.81
N LYS A 552 -9.26 -2.64 29.21
CA LYS A 552 -10.64 -2.19 29.50
C LYS A 552 -10.71 -1.09 30.56
N SER A 553 -9.77 -1.04 31.51
CA SER A 553 -9.81 -0.05 32.60
C SER A 553 -9.52 1.39 32.13
N CYS A 554 -8.88 1.56 30.98
CA CYS A 554 -8.40 2.85 30.48
C CYS A 554 -9.38 3.56 29.53
N GLY A 555 -10.60 3.02 29.34
CA GLY A 555 -11.55 3.50 28.33
C GLY A 555 -11.21 3.11 26.88
N PHE A 556 -10.13 2.34 26.69
CA PHE A 556 -9.80 1.66 25.43
C PHE A 556 -10.38 0.24 25.48
N ASP A 557 -11.61 0.08 24.98
CA ASP A 557 -12.29 -1.22 24.99
C ASP A 557 -11.80 -2.10 23.85
N ALA A 558 -10.69 -2.79 24.08
CA ALA A 558 -10.10 -3.68 23.10
C ALA A 558 -10.87 -5.02 23.05
N LYS A 559 -12.00 -5.08 22.34
CA LYS A 559 -12.86 -6.28 22.24
C LYS A 559 -12.33 -7.29 21.21
N GLY A 560 -11.08 -7.70 21.38
CA GLY A 560 -10.45 -8.77 20.58
C GLY A 560 -10.71 -10.17 21.14
N PHE A 561 -10.46 -11.19 20.32
CA PHE A 561 -10.38 -12.58 20.74
C PHE A 561 -8.94 -12.91 21.10
N LEU A 562 -8.69 -13.33 22.35
CA LEU A 562 -7.39 -13.83 22.76
C LEU A 562 -7.35 -15.33 22.59
N GLU A 563 -6.48 -15.82 21.71
CA GLU A 563 -6.31 -17.25 21.44
C GLU A 563 -4.91 -17.57 20.93
N GLU A 564 -4.53 -18.85 20.96
CA GLU A 564 -3.28 -19.28 20.33
C GLU A 564 -3.43 -19.22 18.80
N VAL A 565 -2.63 -18.37 18.17
CA VAL A 565 -2.70 -18.14 16.73
C VAL A 565 -1.66 -19.01 16.03
N THR A 566 -2.14 -19.99 15.28
CA THR A 566 -1.33 -20.77 14.33
C THR A 566 -1.68 -20.32 12.92
N LEU A 567 -0.65 -20.09 12.08
CA LEU A 567 -0.82 -19.65 10.70
C LEU A 567 -0.11 -20.60 9.73
N ASP A 568 -0.64 -20.75 8.51
CA ASP A 568 0.03 -21.45 7.42
C ASP A 568 1.24 -20.68 6.86
N ALA A 569 1.93 -21.23 5.85
CA ALA A 569 3.11 -20.59 5.25
C ALA A 569 2.77 -19.23 4.60
N GLU A 570 1.53 -19.08 4.13
CA GLU A 570 0.99 -17.90 3.48
C GLU A 570 0.47 -16.84 4.47
N GLY A 571 0.50 -17.12 5.77
CA GLY A 571 0.03 -16.21 6.82
C GLY A 571 -1.48 -16.19 6.97
N ARG A 572 -2.14 -17.32 6.82
CA ARG A 572 -3.60 -17.46 6.97
C ARG A 572 -3.92 -18.36 8.15
N LEU A 573 -5.10 -18.15 8.73
CA LEU A 573 -5.65 -19.11 9.68
C LEU A 573 -5.93 -20.43 8.94
N PRO A 574 -5.67 -21.58 9.57
CA PRO A 574 -6.05 -22.90 9.05
C PRO A 574 -7.52 -22.94 8.61
N GLY A 575 -7.82 -23.69 7.54
CA GLY A 575 -9.16 -23.72 6.95
C GLY A 575 -10.27 -24.25 7.88
N ASP A 576 -9.90 -25.01 8.91
CA ASP A 576 -10.77 -25.51 9.97
C ASP A 576 -10.99 -24.50 11.12
N SER A 577 -10.24 -23.39 11.16
CA SER A 577 -10.49 -22.31 12.11
C SER A 577 -11.86 -21.67 11.82
N PRO A 578 -12.72 -21.49 12.85
CA PRO A 578 -14.02 -20.84 12.68
C PRO A 578 -13.90 -19.38 12.23
N ARG A 579 -12.70 -18.77 12.34
CA ARG A 579 -12.44 -17.37 11.98
C ARG A 579 -11.77 -17.21 10.60
N ALA A 580 -11.33 -18.28 9.95
CA ALA A 580 -10.56 -18.20 8.70
C ALA A 580 -11.30 -17.54 7.53
N ARG A 581 -12.64 -17.48 7.58
CA ARG A 581 -13.47 -16.85 6.53
C ARG A 581 -13.62 -15.34 6.69
N GLU A 582 -13.55 -14.84 7.92
CA GLU A 582 -13.91 -13.46 8.26
C GLU A 582 -12.70 -12.62 8.71
N TYR A 583 -11.56 -13.26 9.01
CA TYR A 583 -10.40 -12.61 9.60
C TYR A 583 -9.15 -12.83 8.77
N GLY A 584 -8.25 -11.84 8.81
CA GLY A 584 -6.97 -11.92 8.13
C GLY A 584 -7.09 -11.90 6.61
N ARG A 585 -5.97 -12.18 5.95
CA ARG A 585 -5.88 -12.05 4.49
C ARG A 585 -6.68 -13.12 3.74
N PHE A 586 -7.27 -12.73 2.61
CA PHE A 586 -7.91 -13.69 1.69
C PHE A 586 -6.90 -14.60 1.01
N ALA A 587 -7.31 -15.83 0.70
CA ALA A 587 -6.59 -16.70 -0.22
C ALA A 587 -6.65 -16.14 -1.65
N THR A 588 -5.52 -16.04 -2.35
CA THR A 588 -5.44 -15.35 -3.66
C THR A 588 -4.88 -16.16 -4.82
N ARG A 589 -4.32 -17.36 -4.62
CA ARG A 589 -3.73 -18.14 -5.73
C ARG A 589 -4.66 -19.24 -6.28
N PRO A 590 -4.72 -19.44 -7.62
CA PRO A 590 -5.25 -20.67 -8.20
C PRO A 590 -4.33 -21.83 -7.79
N GLY A 591 -4.84 -22.76 -6.99
CA GLY A 591 -4.08 -23.88 -6.41
C GLY A 591 -4.39 -24.13 -4.93
N ASP A 592 -4.86 -23.13 -4.19
CA ASP A 592 -5.04 -23.21 -2.73
C ASP A 592 -6.42 -23.74 -2.28
N ALA A 593 -7.12 -24.47 -3.16
CA ALA A 593 -8.35 -25.19 -2.83
C ALA A 593 -8.39 -26.49 -3.63
N ARG A 594 -7.50 -27.42 -3.29
CA ARG A 594 -7.70 -28.88 -3.35
C ARG A 594 -6.92 -29.53 -2.24
#